data_AF-A0A3D3W731-F1
#
_entry.id   AF-A0A3D3W731-F1
#
_cell.length_a   1.000
_cell.length_b   1.000
_cell.length_c   1.000
_cell.angle_alpha   90.00
_cell.angle_beta   90.00
_cell.angle_gamma   90.00
#
_symmetry.space_group_name_H-M   'P 1'
#
loop_
_entity.id
_entity.type
_entity.pdbx_description
1 polymer ?
#
loop_
_entity_poly.entity_id
_entity_poly.type
_entity_poly.pdbx_seq_one_letter_code
_entity_poly.pdbx_strand_id
1 'polypeptide(L)' 'MTPTQLSALLVELLSLPSETEWVEWKHNNDHPAMIAERISALANSAALHGRDFGYIVWGVDDGTKNVVGTA' A
#
# COMPACT_ATOMS: atom_id res chain seq x y z
N MET A 1 -15.68 3.85 -2.62
CA MET A 1 -14.85 4.28 -3.76
C MET A 1 -15.27 3.48 -4.99
N THR A 2 -15.42 4.12 -6.15
CA THR A 2 -15.68 3.44 -7.42
C THR A 2 -14.39 2.81 -7.98
N PRO A 3 -14.47 1.85 -8.92
CA PRO A 3 -13.27 1.31 -9.59
C PRO A 3 -12.38 2.38 -10.21
N THR A 4 -12.97 3.43 -10.78
CA THR A 4 -12.25 4.58 -11.33
C THR A 4 -11.51 5.37 -10.24
N GLN A 5 -12.14 5.60 -9.08
CA GLN A 5 -11.49 6.27 -7.95
C GLN A 5 -10.34 5.44 -7.38
N LEU A 6 -10.48 4.11 -7.33
CA LEU A 6 -9.41 3.22 -6.90
C LEU A 6 -8.24 3.21 -7.90
N SER A 7 -8.53 3.26 -9.20
CA SER A 7 -7.50 3.34 -10.24
C SER A 7 -6.72 4.66 -10.17
N ALA A 8 -7.42 5.78 -9.95
CA ALA A 8 -6.79 7.08 -9.76
C ALA A 8 -5.91 7.08 -8.51
N LEU A 9 -6.41 6.56 -7.38
CA LEU A 9 -5.63 6.41 -6.16
C LEU A 9 -4.37 5.56 -6.38
N LEU A 10 -4.49 4.43 -7.09
CA LEU A 10 -3.33 3.58 -7.38
C LEU A 10 -2.25 4.35 -8.17
N VAL A 11 -2.64 5.15 -9.16
CA VAL A 11 -1.71 6.00 -9.92
C VAL A 11 -1.04 7.03 -9.01
N GLU A 12 -1.80 7.67 -8.12
CA GLU A 12 -1.24 8.60 -7.13
C GLU A 12 -0.22 7.92 -6.21
N LEU A 13 -0.55 6.74 -5.66
CA LEU A 13 0.35 6.00 -4.78
C LEU A 13 1.63 5.54 -5.52
N LEU A 14 1.53 5.10 -6.77
CA LEU A 14 2.69 4.71 -7.58
C LEU A 14 3.60 5.89 -7.92
N SER A 15 3.07 7.11 -7.96
CA SER A 15 3.85 8.34 -8.18
C SER A 15 4.65 8.79 -6.95
N LEU A 16 4.40 8.21 -5.77
CA LEU A 16 5.16 8.52 -4.56
C LEU A 16 6.63 8.12 -4.71
N PRO A 17 7.55 8.86 -4.07
CA PRO A 17 8.95 8.44 -3.97
C PRO A 17 9.07 7.05 -3.32
N SER A 18 10.22 6.40 -3.48
CA SER A 18 10.43 4.99 -3.11
C SER A 18 10.13 4.68 -1.64
N GLU A 19 10.39 5.59 -0.71
CA GLU A 19 10.16 5.38 0.73
C GLU A 19 9.01 6.25 1.25
N THR A 20 7.88 5.61 1.53
CA THR A 20 6.77 6.21 2.28
C THR A 20 6.30 5.22 3.33
N GLU A 21 6.43 5.57 4.60
CA GLU A 21 6.17 4.65 5.73
C GLU A 21 4.70 4.27 5.91
N TRP A 22 3.77 4.99 5.27
CA TRP A 22 2.32 4.78 5.32
C TRP A 22 1.76 4.10 4.04
N VAL A 23 2.61 3.71 3.10
CA VAL A 23 2.24 2.92 1.92
C VAL A 23 3.15 1.72 1.80
N GLU A 24 2.55 0.56 1.60
CA GLU A 24 3.29 -0.68 1.48
C GLU A 24 2.91 -1.43 0.20
N TRP A 25 3.94 -1.94 -0.48
CA TRP A 25 3.81 -2.72 -1.69
C TRP A 25 4.03 -4.21 -1.39
N LYS A 26 3.15 -5.05 -1.92
CA LYS A 26 3.30 -6.50 -1.87
C LYS A 26 3.00 -7.11 -3.22
N HIS A 27 3.87 -8.01 -3.67
CA HIS A 27 3.53 -8.89 -4.77
C HIS A 27 2.41 -9.85 -4.31
N ASN A 28 2.72 -10.70 -3.31
CA ASN A 28 1.79 -11.60 -2.66
C ASN A 28 2.05 -11.62 -1.15
N ASN A 29 1.01 -11.87 -0.36
CA ASN A 29 1.08 -12.21 1.06
C ASN A 29 -0.30 -12.63 1.56
N ASP A 30 -0.41 -13.83 2.09
CA ASP A 30 -1.65 -14.43 2.62
C ASP A 30 -1.60 -14.69 4.14
N HIS A 31 -0.52 -14.31 4.83
CA HIS A 31 -0.32 -14.60 6.24
C HIS A 31 -1.08 -13.60 7.14
N PRO A 32 -2.21 -13.99 7.77
CA PRO A 32 -3.13 -13.02 8.39
C PRO A 32 -2.54 -12.27 9.58
N ALA A 33 -1.73 -12.94 10.41
CA ALA A 33 -1.08 -12.31 11.55
C ALA A 33 -0.12 -11.19 11.13
N MET A 34 0.65 -11.45 10.08
CA MET A 34 1.58 -10.45 9.53
C MET A 34 0.82 -9.29 8.90
N ILE A 35 -0.28 -9.55 8.18
CA ILE A 35 -1.15 -8.51 7.63
C ILE A 35 -1.70 -7.60 8.74
N ALA A 36 -2.17 -8.18 9.86
CA ALA A 36 -2.71 -7.42 10.98
C ALA A 36 -1.67 -6.49 11.61
N GLU A 37 -0.45 -6.99 11.83
CA GLU A 37 0.66 -6.19 12.35
C GLU A 37 0.98 -5.02 11.42
N ARG A 38 1.04 -5.28 10.11
CA ARG A 38 1.34 -4.25 9.10
C ARG A 38 0.25 -3.19 9.01
N ILE A 39 -1.03 -3.57 9.07
CA ILE A 39 -2.15 -2.61 9.14
C ILE A 39 -1.99 -1.69 10.36
N SER A 40 -1.66 -2.25 11.53
CA SER A 40 -1.44 -1.45 12.73
C SER A 40 -0.28 -0.46 12.56
N ALA A 41 0.85 -0.92 12.01
CA ALA A 41 2.01 -0.07 11.75
C ALA A 41 1.70 1.07 10.75
N LEU A 42 0.99 0.76 9.66
CA LEU A 42 0.62 1.74 8.63
C LEU A 42 -0.37 2.78 9.14
N ALA A 43 -1.33 2.38 9.98
CA ALA A 43 -2.26 3.32 10.61
C ALA A 43 -1.52 4.31 11.51
N ASN A 44 -0.57 3.82 12.32
CA ASN A 44 0.27 4.67 13.17
C ASN A 44 1.16 5.60 12.35
N SER A 45 1.76 5.10 11.26
CA SER A 45 2.57 5.91 10.37
C SER A 45 1.74 6.97 9.65
N ALA A 46 0.56 6.63 9.12
CA ALA A 46 -0.34 7.58 8.50
C ALA A 46 -0.69 8.72 9.46
N ALA A 47 -1.05 8.40 10.71
CA ALA A 47 -1.32 9.39 11.74
C ALA A 47 -0.10 10.28 12.04
N LEU A 48 1.09 9.68 12.15
CA LEU A 48 2.34 10.42 12.37
C LEU A 48 2.66 11.40 11.23
N HIS A 49 2.36 11.02 9.99
CA HIS A 49 2.59 11.82 8.79
C HIS A 49 1.40 12.72 8.41
N GLY A 50 0.37 12.82 9.26
CA GLY A 50 -0.81 13.66 9.01
C GLY A 50 -1.65 13.21 7.81
N ARG A 51 -1.64 11.91 7.51
CA ARG A 51 -2.46 11.29 6.46
C ARG A 51 -3.71 10.67 7.07
N ASP A 52 -4.82 10.79 6.38
CA ASP A 52 -6.10 10.19 6.80
C ASP A 52 -6.06 8.65 6.74
N PHE A 53 -5.21 8.08 5.88
CA PHE A 53 -5.15 6.65 5.61
C PHE A 53 -3.72 6.15 5.38
N GLY A 54 -3.47 4.91 5.80
CA GLY A 54 -2.35 4.10 5.33
C GLY A 54 -2.83 3.06 4.31
N TYR A 55 -1.95 2.63 3.41
CA TYR A 55 -2.31 1.76 2.29
C TYR A 55 -1.40 0.53 2.22
N ILE A 56 -2.01 -0.63 1.98
CA ILE A 56 -1.30 -1.83 1.49
C ILE A 56 -1.85 -2.13 0.10
N VAL A 57 -0.95 -2.26 -0.88
CA VAL A 57 -1.31 -2.58 -2.26
C VAL A 57 -0.70 -3.92 -2.63
N TRP A 58 -1.57 -4.90 -2.92
CA TRP A 58 -1.19 -6.21 -3.44
C TRP A 58 -1.06 -6.21 -4.96
N GLY A 59 -0.21 -7.09 -5.46
CA GLY A 59 0.11 -7.21 -6.87
C GLY A 59 1.09 -6.17 -7.40
N VAL A 60 1.90 -5.57 -6.52
CA VAL A 60 2.96 -4.62 -6.88
C VAL A 60 4.29 -5.07 -6.28
N ASP A 61 5.33 -5.16 -7.11
CA ASP A 61 6.68 -5.46 -6.63
C ASP A 61 7.24 -4.32 -5.77
N ASP A 62 7.74 -4.64 -4.58
CA ASP A 62 8.18 -3.65 -3.58
C ASP A 62 9.43 -2.86 -4.02
N GLY A 63 10.32 -3.50 -4.77
CA GLY A 63 11.54 -2.86 -5.26
C GLY A 63 11.30 -2.00 -6.49
N THR A 64 10.58 -2.53 -7.48
CA THR A 64 10.42 -1.87 -8.79
C THR A 64 9.13 -1.08 -8.93
N LYS A 65 8.18 -1.22 -7.98
CA LYS A 65 6.79 -0.73 -8.08
C LYS A 65 6.07 -1.16 -9.37
N ASN A 66 6.47 -2.31 -9.92
CA ASN A 66 5.83 -2.85 -11.12
C ASN A 66 4.54 -3.57 -10.73
N VAL A 67 3.46 -3.30 -11.47
CA VAL A 67 2.20 -4.03 -11.31
C VAL A 67 2.37 -5.43 -11.90
N VAL A 68 2.43 -6.43 -11.04
CA VAL A 68 2.66 -7.85 -11.37
C VAL A 68 1.41 -8.71 -11.17
N GLY A 69 0.38 -8.18 -10.50
CA GLY A 69 -0.82 -8.92 -10.13
C GLY A 69 -0.59 -9.88 -8.96
N THR A 70 -1.63 -10.59 -8.56
CA THR A 70 -1.57 -11.59 -7.48
C THR A 70 -1.71 -13.00 -8.06
N ALA A 71 -1.07 -13.98 -7.44
CA ALA A 71 -1.16 -15.40 -7.83
C ALA A 71 -1.87 -16.23 -6.76
#